data_AF-A0A2U1WEA1-F1
#
_entry.id   AF-A0A2U1WEA1-F1
#
_cell.length_a   1.000
_cell.length_b   1.000
_cell.length_c   1.000
_cell.angle_alpha   90.00
_cell.angle_beta   90.00
_cell.angle_gamma   90.00
#
_symmetry.space_group_name_H-M   'P 1'
#
loop_
_entity.id
_entity.type
_entity.pdbx_description
1 polymer ?
#
loop_
_entity_poly.entity_id
_entity_poly.type
_entity_poly.pdbx_seq_one_letter_code
_entity_poly.pdbx_strand_id
1 'polypeptide(L)'
;MAHTPYDQQWDKAKKEFEALTGKHKPKESKGIFNAFGSHTGLSGSLKKCEKALTACDTANSTDVKEGKKVVAAFLAASKDFSKAKKGYLEVLQKEIYAEFDKRTEKDFKTNYEKALKFLVKELAALEATIESAVAMYTQKFNEAEKDLSVEQKMLKNWEKNINGALARAAAGVAKVKAKPTAETYNELFPTLARDITMQLVFARKIEGLLADPDFFKKKLDPWANQSNANEPVKVPADATPKVILDHMKEFSAACKGVVQLVNSRTSA
;
A
#
# COMPACT_ATOMS: atom_id res chain seq x y z
N MET A 1 14.10 7.70 -24.28
CA MET A 1 14.32 9.11 -23.86
C MET A 1 14.43 9.12 -22.35
N ALA A 2 15.40 9.84 -21.79
CA ALA A 2 15.54 9.95 -20.34
C ALA A 2 14.32 10.69 -19.76
N HIS A 3 13.75 10.17 -18.68
CA HIS A 3 12.68 10.85 -17.93
C HIS A 3 13.22 12.17 -17.40
N THR A 4 12.50 13.27 -17.64
CA THR A 4 12.82 14.55 -17.00
C THR A 4 12.11 14.58 -15.65
N PRO A 5 12.82 14.72 -14.53
CA PRO A 5 12.22 14.74 -13.20
C PRO A 5 11.06 15.74 -13.11
N TYR A 6 9.97 15.34 -12.44
CA TYR A 6 8.75 16.16 -12.43
C TYR A 6 8.95 17.54 -11.78
N ASP A 7 9.87 17.65 -10.82
CA ASP A 7 10.23 18.92 -10.18
C ASP A 7 10.96 19.87 -11.13
N GLN A 8 11.79 19.35 -12.04
CA GLN A 8 12.43 20.16 -13.08
C GLN A 8 11.41 20.67 -14.11
N GLN A 9 10.43 19.84 -14.49
CA GLN A 9 9.33 20.27 -15.35
C GLN A 9 8.52 21.39 -14.68
N TRP A 10 8.25 21.26 -13.39
CA TRP A 10 7.59 22.29 -12.60
C TRP A 10 8.42 23.58 -12.48
N ASP A 11 9.74 23.47 -12.26
CA ASP A 11 10.63 24.63 -12.19
C ASP A 11 10.66 25.40 -13.52
N LYS A 12 10.59 24.71 -14.65
CA LYS A 12 10.45 25.33 -15.97
C LYS A 12 9.12 26.08 -16.10
N ALA A 13 8.00 25.44 -15.76
CA ALA A 13 6.67 26.07 -15.82
C ALA A 13 6.59 27.33 -14.94
N LYS A 14 7.21 27.31 -13.76
CA LYS A 14 7.33 28.50 -12.90
C LYS A 14 8.10 29.63 -13.58
N LYS A 15 9.27 29.34 -14.15
CA LYS A 15 10.10 30.36 -14.85
C LYS A 15 9.35 30.97 -16.03
N GLU A 16 8.58 30.18 -16.77
CA GLU A 16 7.77 30.67 -17.88
C GLU A 16 6.60 31.54 -17.40
N PHE A 17 5.94 31.15 -16.32
CA PHE A 17 4.94 31.99 -15.67
C PHE A 17 5.54 33.33 -15.18
N GLU A 18 6.72 33.29 -14.56
CA GLU A 18 7.46 34.48 -14.13
C GLU A 18 7.86 35.35 -15.32
N ALA A 19 8.25 34.77 -16.45
CA ALA A 19 8.60 35.54 -17.66
C ALA A 19 7.37 36.26 -18.25
N LEU A 20 6.21 35.59 -18.25
CA LEU A 20 4.94 36.17 -18.74
C LEU A 20 4.38 37.26 -17.82
N THR A 21 4.71 37.20 -16.53
CA THR A 21 4.25 38.17 -15.51
C THR A 21 5.31 39.23 -15.16
N GLY A 22 6.58 39.00 -15.53
CA GLY A 22 7.77 39.70 -15.03
C GLY A 22 7.96 41.15 -15.49
N LYS A 23 7.26 41.63 -16.53
CA LYS A 23 7.23 43.07 -16.87
C LYS A 23 6.31 43.91 -15.97
N HIS A 24 5.46 43.27 -15.16
CA HIS A 24 4.58 43.92 -14.19
C HIS A 24 4.81 43.34 -12.79
N LYS A 25 6.08 43.10 -12.46
CA LYS A 25 6.50 42.58 -11.16
C LYS A 25 6.04 43.57 -10.07
N PRO A 26 5.05 43.25 -9.21
CA PRO A 26 4.60 44.17 -8.18
C PRO A 26 5.78 44.51 -7.26
N LYS A 27 6.23 45.77 -7.22
CA LYS A 27 7.20 46.19 -6.20
C LYS A 27 6.61 46.12 -4.78
N GLU A 28 5.27 46.02 -4.66
CA GLU A 28 4.54 46.21 -3.41
C GLU A 28 3.58 45.06 -3.02
N SER A 29 3.22 44.13 -3.92
CA SER A 29 2.23 43.09 -3.56
C SER A 29 2.89 41.87 -2.91
N LYS A 30 2.95 41.87 -1.58
CA LYS A 30 3.36 40.67 -0.81
C LYS A 30 2.41 39.47 -1.04
N GLY A 31 1.17 39.71 -1.46
CA GLY A 31 0.11 38.69 -1.64
C GLY A 31 0.39 37.67 -2.74
N ILE A 32 0.49 38.11 -4.01
CA ILE A 32 0.73 37.21 -5.16
C ILE A 32 2.06 36.47 -5.02
N PHE A 33 3.12 37.14 -4.55
CA PHE A 33 4.43 36.49 -4.36
C PHE A 33 4.42 35.47 -3.25
N ASN A 34 3.75 35.76 -2.14
CA ASN A 34 3.53 34.76 -1.11
C ASN A 34 2.72 33.62 -1.70
N ALA A 35 1.57 33.84 -2.33
CA ALA A 35 0.76 32.79 -2.95
C ALA A 35 1.55 31.89 -3.92
N PHE A 36 2.42 32.49 -4.73
CA PHE A 36 3.27 31.76 -5.68
C PHE A 36 4.39 30.95 -4.98
N GLY A 37 4.93 31.46 -3.87
CA GLY A 37 6.02 30.84 -3.10
C GLY A 37 5.60 30.01 -1.87
N SER A 38 4.37 30.18 -1.35
CA SER A 38 3.95 29.77 -0.01
C SER A 38 3.08 28.51 0.03
N HIS A 39 2.66 27.97 -1.12
CA HIS A 39 1.92 26.71 -1.14
C HIS A 39 2.88 25.52 -1.24
N THR A 40 3.37 25.15 -0.05
CA THR A 40 4.38 24.13 0.28
C THR A 40 4.01 22.68 -0.05
N GLY A 41 2.93 22.42 -0.78
CA GLY A 41 2.47 21.07 -1.12
C GLY A 41 2.98 20.54 -2.46
N LEU A 42 3.08 21.40 -3.48
CA LEU A 42 3.23 20.96 -4.87
C LEU A 42 4.60 20.30 -5.13
N SER A 43 5.69 21.02 -4.87
CA SER A 43 7.05 20.46 -4.99
C SER A 43 7.27 19.22 -4.12
N GLY A 44 6.69 19.18 -2.92
CA GLY A 44 6.75 18.00 -2.04
C GLY A 44 6.02 16.80 -2.64
N SER A 45 4.82 17.02 -3.19
CA SER A 45 4.04 15.98 -3.86
C SER A 45 4.70 15.48 -5.16
N LEU A 46 5.36 16.35 -5.92
CA LEU A 46 6.13 15.97 -7.11
C LEU A 46 7.34 15.10 -6.74
N LYS A 47 8.08 15.45 -5.68
CA LYS A 47 9.17 14.60 -5.17
C LYS A 47 8.68 13.23 -4.69
N LYS A 48 7.48 13.17 -4.09
CA LYS A 48 6.84 11.89 -3.75
C LYS A 48 6.52 11.08 -5.01
N CYS A 49 5.99 11.71 -6.05
CA CYS A 49 5.73 11.05 -7.34
C CYS A 49 7.02 10.52 -7.97
N GLU A 50 8.08 11.31 -7.98
CA GLU A 50 9.40 10.92 -8.53
C GLU A 50 10.00 9.74 -7.77
N LYS A 51 9.95 9.77 -6.42
CA LYS A 51 10.40 8.66 -5.59
C LYS A 51 9.59 7.39 -5.86
N ALA A 52 8.28 7.52 -6.03
CA ALA A 52 7.42 6.38 -6.34
C ALA A 52 7.66 5.83 -7.75
N LEU A 53 7.90 6.70 -8.73
CA LEU A 53 8.32 6.31 -10.08
C LEU A 53 9.63 5.52 -10.03
N THR A 54 10.66 6.05 -9.37
CA THR A 54 11.95 5.35 -9.21
C THR A 54 11.75 3.99 -8.55
N ALA A 55 10.92 3.90 -7.51
CA ALA A 55 10.63 2.62 -6.85
C ALA A 55 9.97 1.62 -7.81
N CYS A 56 9.06 2.06 -8.69
CA CYS A 56 8.46 1.23 -9.73
C CYS A 56 9.45 0.80 -10.81
N ASP A 57 10.41 1.65 -11.17
CA ASP A 57 11.49 1.34 -12.12
C ASP A 57 12.47 0.30 -11.58
N THR A 58 12.81 0.39 -10.29
CA THR A 58 13.78 -0.49 -9.66
C THR A 58 13.17 -1.79 -9.13
N ALA A 59 11.84 -1.85 -8.96
CA ALA A 59 11.17 -3.04 -8.46
C ALA A 59 11.35 -4.22 -9.43
N ASN A 60 11.60 -5.40 -8.88
CA ASN A 60 11.75 -6.60 -9.69
C ASN A 60 10.43 -6.88 -10.43
N SER A 61 10.47 -6.93 -11.76
CA SER A 61 9.28 -7.12 -12.60
C SER A 61 8.55 -8.43 -12.34
N THR A 62 9.23 -9.45 -11.80
CA THR A 62 8.63 -10.74 -11.46
C THR A 62 8.10 -10.80 -10.03
N ASP A 63 8.50 -9.87 -9.15
CA ASP A 63 7.92 -9.75 -7.81
C ASP A 63 6.62 -8.95 -7.87
N VAL A 64 5.53 -9.66 -8.17
CA VAL A 64 4.18 -9.08 -8.23
C VAL A 64 3.75 -8.45 -6.90
N LYS A 65 4.25 -8.94 -5.75
CA LYS A 65 3.86 -8.41 -4.44
C LYS A 65 4.53 -7.07 -4.18
N GLU A 66 5.83 -6.98 -4.44
CA GLU A 66 6.57 -5.71 -4.42
C GLU A 66 5.97 -4.74 -5.44
N GLY A 67 5.75 -5.20 -6.67
CA GLY A 67 5.13 -4.42 -7.76
C GLY A 67 3.80 -3.78 -7.36
N LYS A 68 2.87 -4.56 -6.80
CA LYS A 68 1.59 -4.03 -6.29
C LYS A 68 1.78 -2.98 -5.19
N LYS A 69 2.76 -3.17 -4.30
CA LYS A 69 3.05 -2.23 -3.21
C LYS A 69 3.58 -0.91 -3.74
N VAL A 70 4.54 -0.93 -4.67
CA VAL A 70 5.12 0.30 -5.23
C VAL A 70 4.12 1.05 -6.12
N VAL A 71 3.30 0.33 -6.91
CA VAL A 71 2.21 0.93 -7.70
C VAL A 71 1.17 1.59 -6.80
N ALA A 72 0.77 0.95 -5.69
CA ALA A 72 -0.17 1.55 -4.74
C ALA A 72 0.39 2.84 -4.11
N ALA A 73 1.69 2.86 -3.80
CA ALA A 73 2.37 4.07 -3.32
C ALA A 73 2.41 5.16 -4.39
N PHE A 74 2.62 4.81 -5.66
CA PHE A 74 2.61 5.77 -6.76
C PHE A 74 1.21 6.35 -7.00
N LEU A 75 0.17 5.52 -6.97
CA LEU A 75 -1.22 5.97 -7.05
C LEU A 75 -1.58 6.93 -5.89
N ALA A 76 -1.08 6.66 -4.68
CA ALA A 76 -1.27 7.56 -3.54
C ALA A 76 -0.54 8.90 -3.75
N ALA A 77 0.71 8.87 -4.23
CA ALA A 77 1.48 10.08 -4.53
C ALA A 77 0.83 10.92 -5.65
N SER A 78 0.30 10.29 -6.70
CA SER A 78 -0.46 10.93 -7.78
C SER A 78 -1.71 11.65 -7.24
N LYS A 79 -2.47 11.00 -6.36
CA LYS A 79 -3.63 11.63 -5.69
C LYS A 79 -3.24 12.80 -4.79
N ASP A 80 -2.12 12.69 -4.07
CA ASP A 80 -1.57 13.79 -3.27
C ASP A 80 -1.19 14.99 -4.17
N PHE A 81 -0.57 14.74 -5.32
CA PHE A 81 -0.26 15.78 -6.29
C PHE A 81 -1.52 16.45 -6.84
N SER A 82 -2.54 15.67 -7.24
CA SER A 82 -3.80 16.21 -7.74
C SER A 82 -4.46 17.17 -6.75
N LYS A 83 -4.48 16.80 -5.46
CA LYS A 83 -4.96 17.68 -4.37
C LYS A 83 -4.09 18.92 -4.22
N ALA A 84 -2.77 18.77 -4.21
CA ALA A 84 -1.84 19.89 -4.08
C ALA A 84 -1.96 20.88 -5.25
N LYS A 85 -2.10 20.37 -6.48
CA LYS A 85 -2.34 21.13 -7.71
C LYS A 85 -3.60 21.98 -7.59
N LYS A 86 -4.72 21.36 -7.18
CA LYS A 86 -5.99 22.08 -7.01
C LYS A 86 -5.86 23.21 -5.98
N GLY A 87 -5.32 22.91 -4.80
CA GLY A 87 -5.14 23.92 -3.75
C GLY A 87 -4.19 25.05 -4.16
N TYR A 88 -3.11 24.73 -4.87
CA TYR A 88 -2.18 25.72 -5.40
C TYR A 88 -2.86 26.68 -6.39
N LEU A 89 -3.61 26.15 -7.35
CA LEU A 89 -4.31 26.95 -8.36
C LEU A 89 -5.42 27.82 -7.76
N GLU A 90 -6.18 27.29 -6.80
CA GLU A 90 -7.25 28.04 -6.13
C GLU A 90 -6.70 29.27 -5.39
N VAL A 91 -5.60 29.13 -4.65
CA VAL A 91 -5.03 30.27 -3.94
C VAL A 91 -4.36 31.25 -4.90
N LEU A 92 -3.59 30.76 -5.88
CA LEU A 92 -2.97 31.63 -6.87
C LEU A 92 -4.02 32.45 -7.64
N GLN A 93 -5.11 31.82 -8.07
CA GLN A 93 -6.19 32.50 -8.78
C GLN A 93 -6.87 33.54 -7.90
N LYS A 94 -7.17 33.20 -6.63
CA LYS A 94 -7.77 34.14 -5.68
C LYS A 94 -6.91 35.39 -5.47
N GLU A 95 -5.61 35.20 -5.29
CA GLU A 95 -4.66 36.28 -5.01
C GLU A 95 -4.42 37.15 -6.24
N ILE A 96 -4.36 36.55 -7.44
CA ILE A 96 -4.31 37.31 -8.71
C ILE A 96 -5.57 38.16 -8.88
N TYR A 97 -6.76 37.57 -8.65
CA TYR A 97 -8.02 38.27 -8.86
C TYR A 97 -8.24 39.39 -7.85
N ALA A 98 -7.81 39.21 -6.60
CA ALA A 98 -7.85 40.26 -5.57
C ALA A 98 -6.99 41.49 -5.94
N GLU A 99 -6.00 41.34 -6.82
CA GLU A 99 -5.16 42.45 -7.31
C GLU A 99 -5.73 43.12 -8.56
N PHE A 100 -6.67 42.51 -9.28
CA PHE A 100 -7.27 43.09 -10.49
C PHE A 100 -8.00 44.40 -10.20
N ASP A 101 -8.66 44.51 -9.05
CA ASP A 101 -9.40 45.72 -8.66
C ASP A 101 -8.50 46.83 -8.12
N LYS A 102 -7.24 46.52 -7.79
CA LYS A 102 -6.28 47.45 -7.17
C LYS A 102 -5.33 48.08 -8.18
N ARG A 103 -5.30 47.59 -9.44
CA ARG A 103 -4.29 47.95 -10.43
C ARG A 103 -4.92 48.51 -11.71
N THR A 104 -4.36 49.62 -12.17
CA THR A 104 -4.80 50.35 -13.38
C THR A 104 -3.84 50.16 -14.57
N GLU A 105 -2.80 49.37 -14.39
CA GLU A 105 -1.78 49.07 -15.39
C GLU A 105 -2.42 48.44 -16.64
N LYS A 106 -2.25 49.10 -17.79
CA LYS A 106 -2.66 48.56 -19.10
C LYS A 106 -1.98 47.20 -19.29
N ASP A 107 -2.77 46.20 -19.68
CA ASP A 107 -2.36 44.81 -19.92
C ASP A 107 -2.08 43.94 -18.67
N PHE A 108 -2.13 44.46 -17.43
CA PHE A 108 -1.91 43.65 -16.21
C PHE A 108 -2.87 42.46 -16.13
N LYS A 109 -4.18 42.74 -16.20
CA LYS A 109 -5.23 41.71 -16.16
C LYS A 109 -5.06 40.67 -17.26
N THR A 110 -4.89 41.13 -18.50
CA THR A 110 -4.74 40.25 -19.67
C THR A 110 -3.49 39.37 -19.60
N ASN A 111 -2.37 39.89 -19.10
CA ASN A 111 -1.12 39.13 -18.99
C ASN A 111 -1.21 38.06 -17.89
N TYR A 112 -1.76 38.39 -16.72
CA TYR A 112 -1.95 37.43 -15.64
C TYR A 112 -3.00 36.36 -15.97
N GLU A 113 -4.09 36.70 -16.65
CA GLU A 113 -5.07 35.71 -17.12
C GLU A 113 -4.46 34.73 -18.14
N LYS A 114 -3.62 35.23 -19.05
CA LYS A 114 -2.89 34.38 -20.01
C LYS A 114 -1.88 33.48 -19.31
N ALA A 115 -1.08 34.03 -18.39
CA ALA A 115 -0.10 33.28 -17.63
C ALA A 115 -0.76 32.20 -16.75
N LEU A 116 -1.87 32.51 -16.08
CA LEU A 116 -2.64 31.54 -15.29
C LEU A 116 -3.19 30.42 -16.17
N LYS A 117 -3.79 30.74 -17.33
CA LYS A 117 -4.26 29.72 -18.29
C LYS A 117 -3.14 28.81 -18.77
N PHE A 118 -1.95 29.36 -19.00
CA PHE A 118 -0.76 28.58 -19.36
C PHE A 118 -0.35 27.64 -18.23
N LEU A 119 -0.19 28.16 -17.00
CA LEU A 119 0.21 27.37 -15.84
C LEU A 119 -0.77 26.24 -15.52
N VAL A 120 -2.07 26.49 -15.65
CA VAL A 120 -3.12 25.46 -15.49
C VAL A 120 -2.91 24.31 -16.48
N LYS A 121 -2.58 24.62 -17.75
CA LYS A 121 -2.32 23.61 -18.78
C LYS A 121 -1.05 22.82 -18.49
N GLU A 122 0.03 23.48 -18.09
CA GLU A 122 1.29 22.81 -17.73
C GLU A 122 1.09 21.84 -16.56
N LEU A 123 0.39 22.27 -15.50
CA LEU A 123 0.10 21.41 -14.35
C LEU A 123 -0.84 20.24 -14.71
N ALA A 124 -1.78 20.44 -15.64
CA ALA A 124 -2.63 19.36 -16.15
C ALA A 124 -1.85 18.36 -17.00
N ALA A 125 -0.92 18.83 -17.84
CA ALA A 125 -0.04 17.96 -18.61
C ALA A 125 0.89 17.13 -17.72
N LEU A 126 1.38 17.72 -16.63
CA LEU A 126 2.21 17.04 -15.64
C LEU A 126 1.41 15.95 -14.90
N GLU A 127 0.17 16.25 -14.49
CA GLU A 127 -0.73 15.26 -13.90
C GLU A 127 -1.00 14.09 -14.86
N ALA A 128 -1.35 14.38 -16.12
CA ALA A 128 -1.60 13.34 -17.12
C ALA A 128 -0.37 12.46 -17.36
N THR A 129 0.83 13.03 -17.32
CA THR A 129 2.09 12.27 -17.43
C THR A 129 2.28 11.33 -16.24
N ILE A 130 2.00 11.81 -15.02
CA ILE A 130 2.05 10.99 -13.80
C ILE A 130 1.00 9.88 -13.86
N GLU A 131 -0.23 10.18 -14.26
CA GLU A 131 -1.32 9.19 -14.39
C GLU A 131 -1.01 8.12 -15.44
N SER A 132 -0.43 8.52 -16.58
CA SER A 132 0.01 7.59 -17.62
C SER A 132 1.10 6.64 -17.10
N ALA A 133 2.08 7.15 -16.36
CA ALA A 133 3.10 6.32 -15.73
C ALA A 133 2.48 5.32 -14.73
N VAL A 134 1.58 5.78 -13.87
CA VAL A 134 0.85 4.90 -12.93
C VAL A 134 0.10 3.79 -13.68
N ALA A 135 -0.61 4.13 -14.77
CA ALA A 135 -1.33 3.16 -15.59
C ALA A 135 -0.38 2.12 -16.22
N MET A 136 0.75 2.58 -16.76
CA MET A 136 1.78 1.71 -17.35
C MET A 136 2.32 0.69 -16.34
N TYR A 137 2.74 1.12 -15.14
CA TYR A 137 3.23 0.16 -14.13
C TYR A 137 2.13 -0.74 -13.58
N THR A 138 0.90 -0.23 -13.44
CA THR A 138 -0.25 -1.04 -13.07
C THR A 138 -0.44 -2.19 -14.06
N GLN A 139 -0.38 -1.88 -15.37
CA GLN A 139 -0.47 -2.88 -16.42
C GLN A 139 0.72 -3.86 -16.36
N LYS A 140 1.96 -3.35 -16.31
CA LYS A 140 3.20 -4.16 -16.24
C LYS A 140 3.11 -5.25 -15.15
N PHE A 141 2.74 -4.87 -13.93
CA PHE A 141 2.69 -5.83 -12.81
C PHE A 141 1.44 -6.72 -12.83
N ASN A 142 0.34 -6.29 -13.46
CA ASN A 142 -0.82 -7.15 -13.69
C ASN A 142 -0.54 -8.21 -14.77
N GLU A 143 0.24 -7.88 -15.80
CA GLU A 143 0.70 -8.83 -16.82
C GLU A 143 1.68 -9.84 -16.22
N ALA A 144 2.67 -9.38 -15.45
CA ALA A 144 3.57 -10.26 -14.71
C ALA A 144 2.80 -11.24 -13.78
N GLU A 145 1.68 -10.82 -13.19
CA GLU A 145 0.81 -11.71 -12.41
C GLU A 145 0.10 -12.78 -13.26
N LYS A 146 -0.29 -12.44 -14.48
CA LYS A 146 -0.89 -13.40 -15.43
C LYS A 146 0.14 -14.40 -15.93
N ASP A 147 1.40 -13.96 -16.08
CA ASP A 147 2.49 -14.78 -16.60
C ASP A 147 3.14 -15.68 -15.54
N LEU A 148 2.74 -15.56 -14.26
CA LEU A 148 3.14 -16.52 -13.22
C LEU A 148 2.77 -17.94 -13.63
N SER A 149 3.69 -18.88 -13.43
CA SER A 149 3.43 -20.30 -13.63
C SER A 149 2.29 -20.79 -12.72
N VAL A 150 1.70 -21.93 -13.05
CA VAL A 150 0.65 -22.55 -12.22
C VAL A 150 1.18 -22.79 -10.80
N GLU A 151 2.41 -23.25 -10.67
CA GLU A 151 3.10 -23.51 -9.41
C GLU A 151 3.31 -22.22 -8.61
N GLN A 152 3.73 -21.12 -9.26
CA GLN A 152 3.89 -19.82 -8.62
C GLN A 152 2.56 -19.24 -8.14
N LYS A 153 1.48 -19.39 -8.93
CA LYS A 153 0.12 -19.00 -8.54
C LYS A 153 -0.39 -19.83 -7.36
N MET A 154 -0.17 -21.15 -7.38
CA MET A 154 -0.55 -22.06 -6.30
C MET A 154 0.16 -21.71 -5.00
N LEU A 155 1.48 -21.52 -5.06
CA LEU A 155 2.29 -21.07 -3.94
C LEU A 155 1.79 -19.74 -3.35
N LYS A 156 1.58 -18.73 -4.19
CA LYS A 156 1.11 -17.40 -3.74
C LYS A 156 -0.25 -17.49 -3.06
N ASN A 157 -1.17 -18.27 -3.63
CA ASN A 157 -2.49 -18.49 -3.06
C ASN A 157 -2.39 -19.24 -1.73
N TRP A 158 -1.53 -20.25 -1.65
CA TRP A 158 -1.24 -20.97 -0.42
C TRP A 158 -0.68 -20.04 0.66
N GLU A 159 0.34 -19.23 0.36
CA GLU A 159 0.93 -18.25 1.28
C GLU A 159 -0.11 -17.27 1.81
N LYS A 160 -1.00 -16.77 0.95
CA LYS A 160 -2.11 -15.89 1.36
C LYS A 160 -3.03 -16.62 2.34
N ASN A 161 -3.42 -17.86 2.03
CA ASN A 161 -4.38 -18.62 2.82
C ASN A 161 -3.81 -19.05 4.17
N ILE A 162 -2.57 -19.53 4.22
CA ILE A 162 -1.91 -19.94 5.48
C ILE A 162 -1.69 -18.73 6.39
N ASN A 163 -1.24 -17.58 5.85
CA ASN A 163 -1.09 -16.36 6.64
C ASN A 163 -2.44 -15.86 7.19
N GLY A 164 -3.51 -15.95 6.39
CA GLY A 164 -4.86 -15.64 6.85
C GLY A 164 -5.33 -16.56 7.98
N ALA A 165 -5.08 -17.87 7.88
CA ALA A 165 -5.41 -18.85 8.92
C ALA A 165 -4.62 -18.59 10.22
N LEU A 166 -3.31 -18.33 10.11
CA LEU A 166 -2.45 -17.98 11.25
C LEU A 166 -2.88 -16.68 11.94
N ALA A 167 -3.29 -15.67 11.16
CA ALA A 167 -3.81 -14.42 11.72
C ALA A 167 -5.12 -14.65 12.49
N ARG A 168 -6.04 -15.47 11.96
CA ARG A 168 -7.27 -15.86 12.68
C ARG A 168 -6.95 -16.64 13.95
N ALA A 169 -5.98 -17.58 13.89
CA ALA A 169 -5.55 -18.33 15.05
C ALA A 169 -4.95 -17.44 16.15
N ALA A 170 -4.11 -16.46 15.77
CA ALA A 170 -3.56 -15.48 16.69
C ALA A 170 -4.67 -14.63 17.34
N ALA A 171 -5.67 -14.19 16.57
CA ALA A 171 -6.82 -13.45 17.09
C ALA A 171 -7.68 -14.31 18.04
N GLY A 172 -7.92 -15.57 17.71
CA GLY A 172 -8.64 -16.51 18.57
C GLY A 172 -7.91 -16.78 19.89
N VAL A 173 -6.59 -16.96 19.83
CA VAL A 173 -5.73 -17.08 21.02
C VAL A 173 -5.82 -15.83 21.88
N ALA A 174 -5.78 -14.63 21.29
CA ALA A 174 -5.93 -13.38 22.04
C ALA A 174 -7.31 -13.26 22.70
N LYS A 175 -8.38 -13.66 21.99
CA LYS A 175 -9.76 -13.64 22.51
C LYS A 175 -9.90 -14.55 23.74
N VAL A 176 -9.42 -15.79 23.69
CA VAL A 176 -9.48 -16.70 24.85
C VAL A 176 -8.57 -16.23 25.97
N LYS A 177 -7.40 -15.64 25.69
CA LYS A 177 -6.54 -15.06 26.74
C LYS A 177 -7.22 -13.93 27.51
N ALA A 178 -7.99 -13.09 26.83
CA ALA A 178 -8.69 -11.98 27.46
C ALA A 178 -9.80 -12.45 28.42
N LYS A 179 -10.49 -13.55 28.08
CA LYS A 179 -11.51 -14.17 28.93
C LYS A 179 -11.48 -15.70 28.76
N PRO A 180 -10.68 -16.42 29.56
CA PRO A 180 -10.51 -17.86 29.38
C PRO A 180 -11.75 -18.61 29.87
N THR A 181 -12.60 -19.04 28.94
CA THR A 181 -13.75 -19.90 29.21
C THR A 181 -13.68 -21.17 28.36
N ALA A 182 -14.18 -22.28 28.91
CA ALA A 182 -14.24 -23.57 28.21
C ALA A 182 -15.07 -23.48 26.93
N GLU A 183 -16.19 -22.75 26.98
CA GLU A 183 -17.07 -22.49 25.83
C GLU A 183 -16.32 -21.81 24.68
N THR A 184 -15.69 -20.66 24.93
CA THR A 184 -14.99 -19.90 23.88
C THR A 184 -13.76 -20.66 23.36
N TYR A 185 -13.08 -21.45 24.19
CA TYR A 185 -12.00 -22.31 23.74
C TYR A 185 -12.52 -23.43 22.81
N ASN A 186 -13.50 -24.20 23.28
CA ASN A 186 -14.03 -25.38 22.58
C ASN A 186 -14.73 -25.03 21.26
N GLU A 187 -15.30 -23.82 21.17
CA GLU A 187 -15.89 -23.28 19.93
C GLU A 187 -14.81 -22.92 18.90
N LEU A 188 -13.77 -22.19 19.31
CA LEU A 188 -12.82 -21.57 18.38
C LEU A 188 -11.73 -22.53 17.90
N PHE A 189 -11.10 -23.25 18.83
CA PHE A 189 -9.85 -23.96 18.55
C PHE A 189 -9.98 -25.05 17.48
N PRO A 190 -11.09 -25.83 17.40
CA PRO A 190 -11.23 -26.82 16.35
C PRO A 190 -11.23 -26.21 14.94
N THR A 191 -11.96 -25.12 14.75
CA THR A 191 -12.04 -24.43 13.46
C THR A 191 -10.71 -23.78 13.09
N LEU A 192 -10.06 -23.11 14.06
CA LEU A 192 -8.77 -22.47 13.84
C LEU A 192 -7.68 -23.49 13.48
N ALA A 193 -7.66 -24.64 14.14
CA ALA A 193 -6.75 -25.74 13.82
C ALA A 193 -7.04 -26.33 12.43
N ARG A 194 -8.32 -26.56 12.11
CA ARG A 194 -8.76 -27.07 10.81
C ARG A 194 -8.31 -26.17 9.65
N ASP A 195 -8.48 -24.87 9.79
CA ASP A 195 -8.05 -23.89 8.79
C ASP A 195 -6.55 -24.03 8.47
N ILE A 196 -5.72 -24.17 9.51
CA ILE A 196 -4.27 -24.32 9.35
C ILE A 196 -3.92 -25.69 8.76
N THR A 197 -4.48 -26.78 9.27
CA THR A 197 -4.16 -28.13 8.81
C THR A 197 -4.59 -28.38 7.36
N MET A 198 -5.69 -27.77 6.89
CA MET A 198 -6.06 -27.79 5.47
C MET A 198 -4.96 -27.18 4.60
N GLN A 199 -4.37 -26.06 5.02
CA GLN A 199 -3.27 -25.43 4.28
C GLN A 199 -1.98 -26.26 4.33
N LEU A 200 -1.73 -26.98 5.44
CA LEU A 200 -0.58 -27.89 5.52
C LEU A 200 -0.73 -29.11 4.60
N VAL A 201 -1.96 -29.59 4.36
CA VAL A 201 -2.22 -30.64 3.34
C VAL A 201 -1.89 -30.13 1.94
N PHE A 202 -2.29 -28.90 1.60
CA PHE A 202 -1.95 -28.29 0.31
C PHE A 202 -0.43 -28.06 0.17
N ALA A 203 0.25 -27.71 1.26
CA ALA A 203 1.69 -27.47 1.29
C ALA A 203 2.52 -28.68 0.85
N ARG A 204 2.02 -29.92 0.97
CA ARG A 204 2.71 -31.15 0.52
C ARG A 204 3.06 -31.15 -0.97
N LYS A 205 2.32 -30.38 -1.76
CA LYS A 205 2.52 -30.25 -3.22
C LYS A 205 3.41 -29.06 -3.59
N ILE A 206 3.96 -28.34 -2.62
CA ILE A 206 4.80 -27.16 -2.84
C ILE A 206 6.25 -27.55 -2.66
N GLU A 207 7.04 -27.34 -3.72
CA GLU A 207 8.48 -27.56 -3.69
C GLU A 207 9.23 -26.42 -2.97
N GLY A 208 10.37 -26.78 -2.35
CA GLY A 208 11.26 -25.82 -1.70
C GLY A 208 10.79 -25.30 -0.34
N LEU A 209 9.89 -26.03 0.35
CA LEU A 209 9.59 -25.76 1.76
C LEU A 209 10.76 -26.21 2.64
N LEU A 210 11.10 -25.38 3.64
CA LEU A 210 12.25 -25.63 4.52
C LEU A 210 11.98 -26.60 5.67
N ALA A 211 10.74 -27.02 5.83
CA ALA A 211 10.35 -28.06 6.77
C ALA A 211 9.19 -28.87 6.21
N ASP A 212 9.05 -30.09 6.71
CA ASP A 212 7.95 -30.99 6.35
C ASP A 212 6.61 -30.44 6.91
N PRO A 213 5.62 -30.13 6.06
CA PRO A 213 4.29 -29.71 6.50
C PRO A 213 3.60 -30.74 7.41
N ASP A 214 3.90 -32.04 7.24
CA ASP A 214 3.28 -33.10 8.02
C ASP A 214 3.73 -33.12 9.47
N PHE A 215 4.95 -32.63 9.76
CA PHE A 215 5.42 -32.45 11.12
C PHE A 215 4.51 -31.50 11.91
N PHE A 216 4.19 -30.34 11.32
CA PHE A 216 3.33 -29.35 11.97
C PHE A 216 1.86 -29.77 11.94
N LYS A 217 1.42 -30.45 10.87
CA LYS A 217 0.06 -30.96 10.77
C LYS A 217 -0.22 -31.94 11.90
N LYS A 218 0.67 -32.90 12.15
CA LYS A 218 0.55 -33.86 13.27
C LYS A 218 0.42 -33.17 14.63
N LYS A 219 1.09 -32.03 14.82
CA LYS A 219 0.98 -31.24 16.05
C LYS A 219 -0.34 -30.48 16.17
N LEU A 220 -1.05 -30.19 15.09
CA LEU A 220 -2.31 -29.44 15.10
C LEU A 220 -3.54 -30.35 14.94
N ASP A 221 -3.35 -31.56 14.42
CA ASP A 221 -4.41 -32.57 14.23
C ASP A 221 -5.25 -32.87 15.48
N PRO A 222 -4.70 -32.90 16.71
CA PRO A 222 -5.50 -33.10 17.92
C PRO A 222 -6.62 -32.07 18.08
N TRP A 223 -6.44 -30.85 17.59
CA TRP A 223 -7.48 -29.82 17.61
C TRP A 223 -8.37 -29.86 16.36
N ALA A 224 -7.83 -30.21 15.19
CA ALA A 224 -8.52 -30.02 13.91
C ALA A 224 -9.66 -31.02 13.61
N ASN A 225 -9.64 -32.21 14.23
CA ASN A 225 -10.57 -33.32 13.96
C ASN A 225 -10.80 -33.58 12.46
N GLN A 226 -9.71 -33.81 11.72
CA GLN A 226 -9.78 -34.06 10.27
C GLN A 226 -9.74 -35.55 9.88
N SER A 227 -9.47 -36.45 10.82
CA SER A 227 -9.29 -37.88 10.53
C SER A 227 -10.50 -38.75 10.89
N ASN A 228 -11.62 -38.17 11.34
CA ASN A 228 -12.83 -38.89 11.81
C ASN A 228 -12.58 -39.96 12.90
N ALA A 229 -11.38 -40.02 13.48
CA ALA A 229 -11.00 -41.06 14.43
C ALA A 229 -11.13 -40.61 15.89
N ASN A 230 -11.03 -39.31 16.18
CA ASN A 230 -11.07 -38.75 17.53
C ASN A 230 -11.74 -37.37 17.54
N GLU A 231 -12.52 -37.06 18.58
CA GLU A 231 -13.01 -35.70 18.80
C GLU A 231 -11.86 -34.68 18.95
N PRO A 232 -12.06 -33.40 18.59
CA PRO A 232 -11.10 -32.35 18.89
C PRO A 232 -10.75 -32.35 20.38
N VAL A 233 -9.49 -32.04 20.71
CA VAL A 233 -9.09 -31.73 22.08
C VAL A 233 -9.95 -30.59 22.61
N LYS A 234 -10.80 -30.92 23.58
CA LYS A 234 -11.66 -30.00 24.31
C LYS A 234 -11.19 -29.92 25.75
N VAL A 235 -11.48 -28.79 26.39
CA VAL A 235 -11.37 -28.65 27.85
C VAL A 235 -12.72 -28.93 28.50
N PRO A 236 -12.76 -29.51 29.71
CA PRO A 236 -13.99 -29.68 30.48
C PRO A 236 -14.75 -28.36 30.69
N ALA A 237 -16.07 -28.42 30.85
CA ALA A 237 -16.91 -27.23 31.03
C ALA A 237 -16.55 -26.44 32.30
N ASP A 238 -16.04 -27.12 33.33
CA ASP A 238 -15.58 -26.59 34.61
C ASP A 238 -14.07 -26.28 34.65
N ALA A 239 -13.39 -26.34 33.49
CA ALA A 239 -11.95 -26.08 33.42
C ALA A 239 -11.60 -24.68 33.94
N THR A 240 -10.60 -24.62 34.82
CA THR A 240 -10.11 -23.34 35.35
C THR A 240 -9.41 -22.52 34.25
N PRO A 241 -9.34 -21.19 34.39
CA PRO A 241 -8.59 -20.34 33.46
C PRO A 241 -7.14 -20.80 33.24
N LYS A 242 -6.49 -21.32 34.29
CA LYS A 242 -5.12 -21.85 34.20
C LYS A 242 -5.05 -23.06 33.25
N VAL A 243 -5.95 -24.03 33.39
CA VAL A 243 -6.01 -25.22 32.54
C VAL A 243 -6.22 -24.86 31.07
N ILE A 244 -7.13 -23.90 30.81
CA ILE A 244 -7.40 -23.39 29.46
C ILE A 244 -6.14 -22.74 28.87
N LEU A 245 -5.52 -21.82 29.61
CA LEU A 245 -4.31 -21.12 29.15
C LEU A 245 -3.13 -22.08 28.92
N ASP A 246 -2.99 -23.12 29.74
CA ASP A 246 -1.95 -24.14 29.58
C ASP A 246 -2.19 -24.97 28.29
N HIS A 247 -3.42 -25.39 28.01
CA HIS A 247 -3.77 -26.10 26.77
C HIS A 247 -3.51 -25.25 25.52
N MET A 248 -3.71 -23.93 25.60
CA MET A 248 -3.45 -23.02 24.48
C MET A 248 -1.95 -22.85 24.15
N LYS A 249 -1.03 -23.15 25.08
CA LYS A 249 0.41 -22.97 24.88
C LYS A 249 0.93 -23.86 23.75
N GLU A 250 0.50 -25.11 23.73
CA GLU A 250 0.90 -26.09 22.71
C GLU A 250 0.40 -25.72 21.32
N PHE A 251 -0.88 -25.34 21.21
CA PHE A 251 -1.46 -24.81 19.98
C PHE A 251 -0.70 -23.58 19.47
N SER A 252 -0.39 -22.63 20.38
CA SER A 252 0.35 -21.42 20.05
C SER A 252 1.78 -21.73 19.59
N ALA A 253 2.44 -22.71 20.21
CA ALA A 253 3.78 -23.16 19.83
C ALA A 253 3.77 -23.81 18.44
N ALA A 254 2.77 -24.65 18.14
CA ALA A 254 2.60 -25.23 16.82
C ALA A 254 2.37 -24.15 15.74
N CYS A 255 1.51 -23.16 16.00
CA CYS A 255 1.29 -22.03 15.09
C CYS A 255 2.58 -21.25 14.82
N LYS A 256 3.40 -21.00 15.85
CA LYS A 256 4.72 -20.33 15.66
C LYS A 256 5.67 -21.15 14.78
N GLY A 257 5.67 -22.47 14.92
CA GLY A 257 6.42 -23.36 14.03
C GLY A 257 5.97 -23.26 12.57
N VAL A 258 4.66 -23.18 12.33
CA VAL A 258 4.11 -22.96 10.98
C VAL A 258 4.48 -21.57 10.43
N VAL A 259 4.54 -20.53 11.26
CA VAL A 259 5.04 -19.21 10.83
C VAL A 259 6.48 -19.30 10.31
N GLN A 260 7.34 -20.11 10.95
CA GLN A 260 8.71 -20.32 10.50
C GLN A 260 8.77 -21.04 9.15
N LEU A 261 7.89 -22.02 8.89
CA LEU A 261 7.74 -22.65 7.57
C LEU A 261 7.45 -21.61 6.47
N VAL A 262 6.57 -20.65 6.76
CA VAL A 262 6.13 -19.63 5.78
C VAL A 262 7.20 -18.55 5.56
N ASN A 263 7.86 -18.08 6.63
CA ASN A 263 8.78 -16.94 6.57
C ASN A 263 10.19 -17.29 6.08
N SER A 264 10.56 -18.57 6.04
CA SER A 264 11.95 -18.97 5.83
C SER A 264 12.35 -19.11 4.35
N ARG A 265 11.46 -18.90 3.39
CA ARG A 265 11.82 -18.99 1.96
C ARG A 265 12.97 -18.02 1.63
N THR A 266 14.16 -18.58 1.47
CA THR A 266 15.30 -17.88 0.89
C THR A 266 14.89 -17.32 -0.44
N SER A 267 15.10 -16.02 -0.61
CA SER A 267 15.15 -15.35 -1.90
C SER A 267 15.97 -16.21 -2.85
N ALA A 268 15.30 -16.88 -3.77
CA ALA A 268 15.90 -17.50 -4.94
C ALA A 268 15.63 -16.57 -6.12
#